data_AF-A0AAN7XZ22-F1
#
_entry.id   AF-A0AAN7XZ22-F1
#
_cell.length_a   1.000
_cell.length_b   1.000
_cell.length_c   1.000
_cell.angle_alpha   90.00
_cell.angle_beta   90.00
_cell.angle_gamma   90.00
#
_symmetry.space_group_name_H-M   'P 1'
#
loop_
_entity.id
_entity.type
_entity.pdbx_description
1 polymer ?
#
loop_
_entity_poly.entity_id
_entity_poly.type
_entity_poly.pdbx_seq_one_letter_code
_entity_poly.pdbx_strand_id
1 'polypeptide(L)'
;MVVLKRAKELLLSHNHHSIARHLLMADCQVARIVGVTPEVKGQMGVSSGLELVTLPHGRQLRLDLMERHHTMAIGVAVDILGCTGSADERASTLNRIILVAVELKDTVGDLFAFTALMKALDLPQISRLEETWTTLRRNYTQTAINYEKILKPFYKNLYEGTASSPAVVCVPLLLPLLTLMERPSITPEGVELWETSDQGCDIMLRHLESAREVAHNAQSYTAKAQKILQELTWDEDLLEVFKTDFQLRLLWGSRGASVNQSDRYNKFNLILNALSRKLEPPLKTQTLI
;
A
#
# COMPACT_ATOMS: atom_id res chain seq x y z
N MET A 1 0.10 -12.00 -20.23
CA MET A 1 -1.10 -12.63 -19.62
C MET A 1 -0.76 -13.81 -18.70
N VAL A 2 0.16 -14.72 -19.07
CA VAL A 2 0.50 -15.89 -18.23
C VAL A 2 1.05 -15.51 -16.84
N VAL A 3 1.94 -14.52 -16.74
CA VAL A 3 2.55 -14.11 -15.46
C VAL A 3 1.54 -13.47 -14.50
N LEU A 4 0.68 -12.56 -15.00
CA LEU A 4 -0.42 -11.98 -14.21
C LEU A 4 -1.37 -13.07 -13.69
N LYS A 5 -1.71 -14.04 -14.54
CA LYS A 5 -2.55 -15.17 -14.15
C LYS A 5 -1.89 -16.00 -13.05
N ARG A 6 -0.59 -16.31 -13.18
CA ARG A 6 0.17 -17.08 -12.18
C ARG A 6 0.28 -16.33 -10.84
N ALA A 7 0.61 -15.04 -10.87
CA ALA A 7 0.65 -14.21 -9.67
C ALA A 7 -0.71 -14.19 -8.95
N LYS A 8 -1.80 -14.07 -9.72
CA LYS A 8 -3.15 -14.14 -9.19
C LYS A 8 -3.50 -15.52 -8.61
N GLU A 9 -3.18 -16.60 -9.31
CA GLU A 9 -3.36 -17.98 -8.81
C GLU A 9 -2.62 -18.21 -7.49
N LEU A 10 -1.42 -17.66 -7.35
CA LEU A 10 -0.61 -17.75 -6.13
C LEU A 10 -1.18 -16.91 -4.97
N LEU A 11 -1.66 -15.70 -5.26
CA LEU A 11 -2.40 -14.91 -4.28
C LEU A 11 -3.65 -15.66 -3.85
N LEU A 12 -4.38 -16.27 -4.79
CA LEU A 12 -5.61 -17.01 -4.52
C LEU A 12 -5.39 -18.26 -3.67
N SER A 13 -4.24 -18.93 -3.78
CA SER A 13 -3.89 -20.13 -2.99
C SER A 13 -3.60 -19.84 -1.53
N HIS A 14 -3.37 -18.57 -1.16
CA HIS A 14 -3.10 -18.15 0.21
C HIS A 14 -4.31 -17.47 0.84
N ASN A 15 -4.45 -17.63 2.17
CA ASN A 15 -5.43 -16.88 2.95
C ASN A 15 -4.88 -15.47 3.30
N HIS A 16 -5.76 -14.59 3.77
CA HIS A 16 -5.39 -13.20 4.08
C HIS A 16 -4.34 -13.10 5.21
N HIS A 17 -4.36 -14.00 6.18
CA HIS A 17 -3.37 -14.10 7.26
C HIS A 17 -1.94 -14.35 6.72
N SER A 18 -1.81 -15.27 5.78
CA SER A 18 -0.53 -15.59 5.14
C SER A 18 -0.05 -14.42 4.28
N ILE A 19 -0.94 -13.85 3.46
CA ILE A 19 -0.61 -12.71 2.59
C ILE A 19 -0.09 -11.52 3.41
N ALA A 20 -0.76 -11.16 4.50
CA ALA A 20 -0.34 -10.05 5.35
C ALA A 20 1.04 -10.27 5.99
N ARG A 21 1.38 -11.50 6.38
CA ARG A 21 2.69 -11.85 6.93
C ARG A 21 3.80 -11.83 5.89
N HIS A 22 3.52 -12.28 4.66
CA HIS A 22 4.47 -12.21 3.55
C HIS A 22 4.72 -10.75 3.12
N LEU A 23 3.67 -9.91 3.12
CA LEU A 23 3.80 -8.47 2.94
C LEU A 23 4.66 -7.86 4.06
N LEU A 24 4.37 -8.16 5.33
CA LEU A 24 5.16 -7.68 6.46
C LEU A 24 6.65 -8.04 6.32
N MET A 25 6.95 -9.29 5.95
CA MET A 25 8.34 -9.72 5.73
C MET A 25 9.02 -8.88 4.63
N ALA A 26 8.37 -8.74 3.48
CA ALA A 26 8.91 -7.99 2.36
C ALA A 26 9.08 -6.49 2.70
N ASP A 27 8.12 -5.90 3.40
CA ASP A 27 8.17 -4.49 3.83
C ASP A 27 9.25 -4.26 4.89
N CYS A 28 9.38 -5.16 5.86
CA CYS A 28 10.44 -5.09 6.87
C CYS A 28 11.84 -5.25 6.28
N GLN A 29 12.00 -6.05 5.23
CA GLN A 29 13.28 -6.17 4.51
C GLN A 29 13.60 -4.89 3.73
N VAL A 30 12.64 -4.35 2.96
CA VAL A 30 12.85 -3.12 2.18
C VAL A 30 13.09 -1.92 3.08
N ALA A 31 12.30 -1.77 4.15
CA ALA A 31 12.45 -0.72 5.15
C ALA A 31 13.66 -0.92 6.09
N ARG A 32 14.45 -2.00 5.89
CA ARG A 32 15.63 -2.34 6.71
C ARG A 32 15.32 -2.37 8.21
N ILE A 33 14.16 -2.92 8.55
CA ILE A 33 13.72 -3.21 9.92
C ILE A 33 14.27 -4.57 10.35
N VAL A 34 14.26 -5.56 9.45
CA VAL A 34 14.79 -6.90 9.69
C VAL A 34 15.82 -7.27 8.61
N GLY A 35 16.64 -8.29 8.87
CA GLY A 35 17.60 -8.81 7.88
C GLY A 35 18.77 -7.86 7.56
N VAL A 36 19.06 -6.90 8.42
CA VAL A 36 20.17 -5.94 8.23
C VAL A 36 21.50 -6.61 8.56
N THR A 37 22.37 -6.76 7.56
CA THR A 37 23.72 -7.32 7.76
C THR A 37 24.66 -6.30 8.41
N PRO A 38 25.77 -6.73 9.05
CA PRO A 38 26.76 -5.83 9.64
C PRO A 38 27.32 -4.81 8.65
N GLU A 39 27.51 -5.21 7.38
CA GLU A 39 28.02 -4.35 6.31
C GLU A 39 27.00 -3.26 5.96
N VAL A 40 25.72 -3.63 5.78
CA VAL A 40 24.65 -2.67 5.52
C VAL A 40 24.49 -1.73 6.71
N LYS A 41 24.53 -2.23 7.94
CA LYS A 41 24.51 -1.41 9.16
C LYS A 41 25.66 -0.40 9.19
N GLY A 42 26.87 -0.84 8.85
CA GLY A 42 28.05 0.03 8.74
C GLY A 42 27.89 1.14 7.69
N GLN A 43 27.33 0.82 6.52
CA GLN A 43 27.05 1.80 5.46
C GLN A 43 25.95 2.80 5.85
N MET A 44 24.93 2.36 6.59
CA MET A 44 23.84 3.24 7.04
C MET A 44 24.28 4.20 8.14
N GLY A 45 25.25 3.79 8.96
CA GLY A 45 25.67 4.52 10.17
C GLY A 45 24.65 4.46 11.32
N VAL A 46 23.55 3.72 11.14
CA VAL A 46 22.44 3.57 12.08
C VAL A 46 21.97 2.11 12.12
N SER A 47 21.18 1.76 13.15
CA SER A 47 20.80 0.37 13.39
C SER A 47 19.57 -0.12 12.62
N SER A 48 18.76 0.80 12.09
CA SER A 48 17.50 0.50 11.42
C SER A 48 17.24 1.50 10.29
N GLY A 49 16.56 1.05 9.23
CA GLY A 49 16.09 1.94 8.19
C GLY A 49 15.05 2.96 8.67
N LEU A 50 14.33 2.68 9.76
CA LEU A 50 13.39 3.63 10.38
C LEU A 50 14.10 4.88 10.93
N GLU A 51 15.32 4.71 11.43
CA GLU A 51 16.17 5.83 11.82
C GLU A 51 16.74 6.50 10.56
N LEU A 52 17.23 5.71 9.60
CA LEU A 52 17.86 6.20 8.37
C LEU A 52 16.94 7.13 7.56
N VAL A 53 15.64 6.81 7.43
CA VAL A 53 14.70 7.63 6.65
C VAL A 53 14.54 9.05 7.20
N THR A 54 14.86 9.29 8.47
CA THR A 54 14.81 10.64 9.06
C THR A 54 16.07 11.48 8.77
N LEU A 55 17.14 10.86 8.27
CA LEU A 55 18.45 11.50 8.07
C LEU A 55 18.63 11.96 6.61
N PRO A 56 19.44 13.01 6.34
CA PRO A 56 19.66 13.51 4.98
C PRO A 56 20.13 12.44 3.99
N HIS A 57 21.07 11.58 4.40
CA HIS A 57 21.61 10.50 3.55
C HIS A 57 20.66 9.30 3.40
N GLY A 58 19.52 9.29 4.10
CA GLY A 58 18.46 8.30 3.93
C GLY A 58 17.62 8.47 2.66
N ARG A 59 17.92 9.47 1.82
CA ARG A 59 17.17 9.83 0.61
C ARG A 59 16.84 8.64 -0.28
N GLN A 60 17.83 7.78 -0.59
CA GLN A 60 17.58 6.64 -1.47
C GLN A 60 16.53 5.68 -0.89
N LEU A 61 16.60 5.39 0.40
CA LEU A 61 15.62 4.55 1.07
C LEU A 61 14.22 5.19 1.05
N ARG A 62 14.14 6.52 1.20
CA ARG A 62 12.86 7.23 1.08
C ARG A 62 12.24 7.07 -0.31
N LEU A 63 13.03 7.26 -1.37
CA LEU A 63 12.57 7.09 -2.76
C LEU A 63 12.15 5.64 -3.05
N ASP A 64 12.92 4.65 -2.56
CA ASP A 64 12.61 3.23 -2.74
C ASP A 64 11.29 2.84 -2.05
N LEU A 65 11.04 3.37 -0.85
CA LEU A 65 9.79 3.15 -0.11
C LEU A 65 8.59 3.83 -0.77
N MET A 66 8.76 5.06 -1.30
CA MET A 66 7.70 5.73 -2.05
C MET A 66 7.34 4.96 -3.34
N GLU A 67 8.34 4.48 -4.08
CA GLU A 67 8.14 3.64 -5.27
C GLU A 67 7.41 2.34 -4.93
N ARG A 68 7.83 1.67 -3.85
CA ARG A 68 7.19 0.44 -3.36
C ARG A 68 5.72 0.66 -3.01
N HIS A 69 5.42 1.70 -2.24
CA HIS A 69 4.05 2.00 -1.81
C HIS A 69 3.12 2.25 -3.00
N HIS A 70 3.54 3.11 -3.92
CA HIS A 70 2.74 3.46 -5.09
C HIS A 70 2.59 2.26 -6.05
N THR A 71 3.68 1.53 -6.30
CA THR A 71 3.64 0.32 -7.14
C THR A 71 2.71 -0.74 -6.57
N MET A 72 2.74 -0.94 -5.25
CA MET A 72 1.82 -1.86 -4.56
C MET A 72 0.37 -1.43 -4.75
N ALA A 73 0.06 -0.14 -4.56
CA ALA A 73 -1.30 0.38 -4.75
C ALA A 73 -1.81 0.19 -6.19
N ILE A 74 -0.97 0.45 -7.19
CA ILE A 74 -1.30 0.14 -8.60
C ILE A 74 -1.52 -1.36 -8.78
N GLY A 75 -0.64 -2.20 -8.23
CA GLY A 75 -0.75 -3.66 -8.33
C GLY A 75 -2.09 -4.19 -7.80
N VAL A 76 -2.54 -3.68 -6.65
CA VAL A 76 -3.85 -4.01 -6.07
C VAL A 76 -4.99 -3.54 -6.98
N ALA A 77 -4.91 -2.33 -7.52
CA ALA A 77 -5.92 -1.82 -8.44
C ALA A 77 -6.00 -2.65 -9.74
N VAL A 78 -4.85 -3.10 -10.25
CA VAL A 78 -4.76 -3.98 -11.41
C VAL A 78 -5.32 -5.37 -11.11
N ASP A 79 -5.15 -5.90 -9.90
CA ASP A 79 -5.76 -7.18 -9.53
C ASP A 79 -7.29 -7.08 -9.57
N ILE A 80 -7.87 -6.02 -8.98
CA ILE A 80 -9.32 -5.77 -9.01
C ILE A 80 -9.83 -5.56 -10.44
N LEU A 81 -9.18 -4.68 -11.22
CA LEU A 81 -9.61 -4.35 -12.60
C LEU A 81 -9.23 -5.43 -13.62
N GLY A 82 -8.31 -6.33 -13.28
CA GLY A 82 -7.92 -7.49 -14.07
C GLY A 82 -8.88 -8.66 -13.94
N CYS A 83 -9.77 -8.64 -12.94
CA CYS A 83 -10.88 -9.57 -12.81
C CYS A 83 -11.96 -9.30 -13.88
N THR A 84 -11.73 -9.75 -15.11
CA THR A 84 -12.69 -9.59 -16.23
C THR A 84 -13.84 -10.60 -16.23
N GLY A 85 -13.99 -11.39 -15.17
CA GLY A 85 -15.13 -12.28 -14.97
C GLY A 85 -16.38 -11.55 -14.46
N SER A 86 -17.17 -12.22 -13.62
CA SER A 86 -18.41 -11.66 -13.08
C SER A 86 -18.17 -10.59 -12.01
N ALA A 87 -19.20 -9.79 -11.72
CA ALA A 87 -19.18 -8.88 -10.57
C ALA A 87 -18.97 -9.62 -9.23
N ASP A 88 -19.44 -10.87 -9.12
CA ASP A 88 -19.20 -11.71 -7.94
C ASP A 88 -17.72 -12.09 -7.77
N GLU A 89 -17.02 -12.44 -8.85
CA GLU A 89 -15.57 -12.71 -8.80
C GLU A 89 -14.77 -11.46 -8.40
N ARG A 90 -15.16 -10.29 -8.94
CA ARG A 90 -14.59 -9.00 -8.55
C ARG A 90 -14.84 -8.69 -7.09
N ALA A 91 -16.08 -8.84 -6.62
CA ALA A 91 -16.47 -8.60 -5.24
C ALA A 91 -15.76 -9.55 -4.27
N SER A 92 -15.52 -10.80 -4.66
CA SER A 92 -14.72 -11.76 -3.88
C SER A 92 -13.26 -11.32 -3.76
N THR A 93 -12.67 -10.82 -4.86
CA THR A 93 -11.31 -10.26 -4.86
C THR A 93 -11.23 -9.03 -3.96
N LEU A 94 -12.20 -8.12 -4.07
CA LEU A 94 -12.32 -6.94 -3.23
C LEU A 94 -12.45 -7.29 -1.73
N ASN A 95 -13.29 -8.28 -1.41
CA ASN A 95 -13.43 -8.81 -0.06
C ASN A 95 -12.09 -9.32 0.50
N ARG A 96 -11.33 -10.09 -0.30
CA ARG A 96 -10.01 -10.60 0.11
C ARG A 96 -9.02 -9.47 0.39
N ILE A 97 -8.96 -8.46 -0.46
CA ILE A 97 -8.09 -7.29 -0.27
C ILE A 97 -8.44 -6.55 1.03
N ILE A 98 -9.73 -6.35 1.31
CA ILE A 98 -10.17 -5.73 2.56
C ILE A 98 -9.77 -6.59 3.76
N LEU A 99 -9.95 -7.92 3.72
CA LEU A 99 -9.53 -8.82 4.79
C LEU A 99 -8.01 -8.78 5.04
N VAL A 100 -7.20 -8.64 3.98
CA VAL A 100 -5.75 -8.41 4.12
C VAL A 100 -5.49 -7.06 4.80
N ALA A 101 -6.18 -5.98 4.42
CA ALA A 101 -6.04 -4.69 5.06
C ALA A 101 -6.40 -4.72 6.56
N VAL A 102 -7.44 -5.48 6.94
CA VAL A 102 -7.80 -5.72 8.35
C VAL A 102 -6.65 -6.42 9.07
N GLU A 103 -6.12 -7.50 8.51
CA GLU A 103 -5.01 -8.25 9.12
C GLU A 103 -3.75 -7.39 9.26
N LEU A 104 -3.42 -6.57 8.25
CA LEU A 104 -2.32 -5.62 8.25
C LEU A 104 -2.45 -4.61 9.41
N LYS A 105 -3.66 -4.10 9.65
CA LYS A 105 -3.94 -3.14 10.71
C LYS A 105 -3.98 -3.76 12.11
N ASP A 106 -4.72 -4.85 12.27
CA ASP A 106 -5.14 -5.33 13.60
C ASP A 106 -4.23 -6.44 14.15
N THR A 107 -3.62 -7.24 13.28
CA THR A 107 -2.83 -8.41 13.70
C THR A 107 -1.34 -8.19 13.52
N VAL A 108 -0.89 -7.79 12.33
CA VAL A 108 0.55 -7.68 12.03
C VAL A 108 1.11 -6.28 12.25
N GLY A 109 0.27 -5.26 12.25
CA GLY A 109 0.71 -3.89 12.53
C GLY A 109 1.60 -3.29 11.43
N ASP A 110 1.33 -3.62 10.17
CA ASP A 110 2.01 -3.04 9.02
C ASP A 110 1.16 -1.90 8.43
N LEU A 111 1.38 -0.69 8.96
CA LEU A 111 0.65 0.50 8.53
C LEU A 111 1.09 0.97 7.14
N PHE A 112 2.30 0.60 6.70
CA PHE A 112 2.82 0.95 5.40
C PHE A 112 2.07 0.21 4.29
N ALA A 113 2.00 -1.13 4.33
CA ALA A 113 1.18 -1.89 3.39
C ALA A 113 -0.31 -1.60 3.54
N PHE A 114 -0.80 -1.43 4.77
CA PHE A 114 -2.21 -1.09 5.00
C PHE A 114 -2.61 0.17 4.22
N THR A 115 -1.82 1.24 4.31
CA THR A 115 -2.12 2.48 3.58
C THR A 115 -1.99 2.33 2.07
N ALA A 116 -1.12 1.45 1.56
CA ALA A 116 -1.04 1.16 0.12
C ALA A 116 -2.33 0.49 -0.39
N LEU A 117 -2.85 -0.50 0.36
CA LEU A 117 -4.12 -1.16 0.04
C LEU A 117 -5.30 -0.17 0.12
N MET A 118 -5.36 0.65 1.18
CA MET A 118 -6.41 1.66 1.31
C MET A 118 -6.35 2.70 0.19
N LYS A 119 -5.14 3.16 -0.20
CA LYS A 119 -4.94 4.05 -1.36
C LYS A 119 -5.51 3.42 -2.64
N ALA A 120 -5.25 2.13 -2.87
CA ALA A 120 -5.79 1.42 -4.04
C ALA A 120 -7.33 1.36 -4.04
N LEU A 121 -7.94 1.08 -2.88
CA LEU A 121 -9.39 1.01 -2.73
C LEU A 121 -10.08 2.38 -2.90
N ASP A 122 -9.38 3.46 -2.56
CA ASP A 122 -9.86 4.83 -2.68
C ASP A 122 -9.63 5.46 -4.07
N LEU A 123 -8.91 4.78 -4.96
CA LEU A 123 -8.71 5.24 -6.33
C LEU A 123 -10.06 5.46 -7.03
N PRO A 124 -10.25 6.57 -7.77
CA PRO A 124 -11.50 6.86 -8.49
C PRO A 124 -11.94 5.74 -9.43
N GLN A 125 -10.99 4.99 -9.99
CA GLN A 125 -11.22 3.86 -10.88
C GLN A 125 -11.81 2.64 -10.18
N ILE A 126 -11.55 2.49 -8.87
CA ILE A 126 -12.05 1.40 -8.03
C ILE A 126 -13.32 1.83 -7.31
N SER A 127 -13.35 3.02 -6.72
CA SER A 127 -14.49 3.54 -5.96
C SER A 127 -15.75 3.74 -6.82
N ARG A 128 -15.59 3.95 -8.14
CA ARG A 128 -16.72 4.07 -9.08
C ARG A 128 -17.43 2.77 -9.47
N LEU A 129 -16.88 1.60 -9.10
CA LEU A 129 -17.39 0.28 -9.52
C LEU A 129 -18.65 -0.10 -8.72
N GLU A 130 -19.76 0.60 -8.95
CA GLU A 130 -20.98 0.48 -8.16
C GLU A 130 -21.57 -0.94 -8.15
N GLU A 131 -21.51 -1.66 -9.27
CA GLU A 131 -22.02 -3.04 -9.34
C GLU A 131 -21.16 -3.96 -8.46
N THR A 132 -19.84 -3.80 -8.52
CA THR A 132 -18.90 -4.55 -7.70
C THR A 132 -19.08 -4.24 -6.20
N TRP A 133 -19.17 -2.97 -5.82
CA TRP A 133 -19.37 -2.56 -4.42
C TRP A 133 -20.75 -2.99 -3.90
N THR A 134 -21.79 -2.93 -4.72
CA THR A 134 -23.12 -3.42 -4.35
C THR A 134 -23.11 -4.94 -4.12
N THR A 135 -22.41 -5.68 -4.98
CA THR A 135 -22.23 -7.13 -4.81
C THR A 135 -21.42 -7.47 -3.55
N LEU A 136 -20.37 -6.69 -3.23
CA LEU A 136 -19.65 -6.80 -1.97
C LEU A 136 -20.57 -6.59 -0.76
N ARG A 137 -21.39 -5.53 -0.77
CA ARG A 137 -22.33 -5.24 0.33
C ARG A 137 -23.36 -6.37 0.51
N ARG A 138 -23.82 -6.99 -0.57
CA ARG A 138 -24.78 -8.11 -0.55
C ARG A 138 -24.15 -9.41 -0.06
N ASN A 139 -22.99 -9.78 -0.60
CA ASN A 139 -22.40 -11.11 -0.38
C ASN A 139 -21.44 -11.14 0.83
N TYR A 140 -20.84 -10.00 1.18
CA TYR A 140 -19.81 -9.84 2.21
C TYR A 140 -20.09 -8.62 3.10
N THR A 141 -21.33 -8.53 3.62
CA THR A 141 -21.83 -7.36 4.34
C THR A 141 -20.92 -6.90 5.49
N GLN A 142 -20.42 -7.85 6.30
CA GLN A 142 -19.56 -7.50 7.44
C GLN A 142 -18.23 -6.87 6.98
N THR A 143 -17.64 -7.38 5.90
CA THR A 143 -16.41 -6.83 5.31
C THR A 143 -16.66 -5.42 4.77
N ALA A 144 -17.78 -5.21 4.08
CA ALA A 144 -18.15 -3.89 3.56
C ALA A 144 -18.37 -2.87 4.70
N ILE A 145 -19.07 -3.26 5.77
CA ILE A 145 -19.26 -2.43 6.96
C ILE A 145 -17.91 -2.09 7.60
N ASN A 146 -17.02 -3.07 7.77
CA ASN A 146 -15.71 -2.86 8.36
C ASN A 146 -14.87 -1.86 7.54
N TYR A 147 -14.86 -2.00 6.22
CA TYR A 147 -14.18 -1.06 5.33
C TYR A 147 -14.70 0.38 5.50
N GLU A 148 -16.02 0.59 5.44
CA GLU A 148 -16.62 1.92 5.50
C GLU A 148 -16.59 2.56 6.89
N LYS A 149 -16.79 1.76 7.96
CA LYS A 149 -16.97 2.28 9.33
C LYS A 149 -15.70 2.25 10.17
N ILE A 150 -14.71 1.45 9.81
CA ILE A 150 -13.49 1.29 10.61
C ILE A 150 -12.26 1.66 9.78
N LEU A 151 -12.05 1.00 8.63
CA LEU A 151 -10.79 1.18 7.88
C LEU A 151 -10.68 2.56 7.25
N LYS A 152 -11.72 3.06 6.58
CA LYS A 152 -11.72 4.41 5.97
C LYS A 152 -11.51 5.53 7.00
N PRO A 153 -12.27 5.60 8.11
CA PRO A 153 -12.01 6.60 9.15
C PRO A 153 -10.60 6.49 9.74
N PHE A 154 -10.12 5.27 10.01
CA PHE A 154 -8.76 5.06 10.51
C PHE A 154 -7.70 5.52 9.52
N TYR A 155 -7.85 5.21 8.23
CA TYR A 155 -6.97 5.66 7.15
C TYR A 155 -6.91 7.19 7.07
N LYS A 156 -8.05 7.88 7.14
CA LYS A 156 -8.10 9.34 7.17
C LYS A 156 -7.38 9.91 8.40
N ASN A 157 -7.70 9.40 9.59
CA ASN A 157 -7.10 9.86 10.84
C ASN A 157 -5.58 9.61 10.89
N LEU A 158 -5.08 8.56 10.21
CA LEU A 158 -3.65 8.31 10.07
C LEU A 158 -2.95 9.47 9.35
N TYR A 159 -3.51 9.96 8.23
CA TYR A 159 -2.95 11.08 7.48
C TYR A 159 -3.13 12.43 8.17
N GLU A 160 -4.13 12.58 9.04
CA GLU A 160 -4.28 13.75 9.92
C GLU A 160 -3.34 13.72 11.14
N GLY A 161 -2.69 12.58 11.40
CA GLY A 161 -1.86 12.37 12.60
C GLY A 161 -2.67 12.25 13.89
N THR A 162 -3.96 11.89 13.80
CA THR A 162 -4.91 11.81 14.93
C THR A 162 -5.37 10.39 15.24
N ALA A 163 -4.96 9.40 14.44
CA ALA A 163 -5.33 8.01 14.67
C ALA A 163 -4.74 7.46 15.97
N SER A 164 -5.56 6.70 16.70
CA SER A 164 -5.07 5.91 17.84
C SER A 164 -4.12 4.82 17.35
N SER A 165 -2.97 4.66 18.01
CA SER A 165 -2.02 3.60 17.67
C SER A 165 -2.67 2.22 17.85
N PRO A 166 -2.55 1.31 16.87
CA PRO A 166 -2.86 -0.10 17.07
C PRO A 166 -2.04 -0.72 18.21
N ALA A 167 -2.53 -1.83 18.75
CA ALA A 167 -1.87 -2.56 19.84
C ALA A 167 -0.46 -3.05 19.45
N VAL A 168 -0.28 -3.42 18.19
CA VAL A 168 1.00 -3.82 17.62
C VAL A 168 1.25 -3.01 16.36
N VAL A 169 2.45 -2.46 16.25
CA VAL A 169 2.94 -1.79 15.04
C VAL A 169 4.34 -2.28 14.77
N CYS A 170 4.52 -3.00 13.67
CA CYS A 170 5.79 -3.52 13.18
C CYS A 170 6.40 -2.60 12.12
N VAL A 171 5.56 -2.04 11.25
CA VAL A 171 5.94 -1.02 10.27
C VAL A 171 5.06 0.21 10.47
N PRO A 172 5.63 1.36 10.87
CA PRO A 172 4.85 2.57 11.11
C PRO A 172 4.36 3.21 9.80
N LEU A 173 3.50 4.23 9.92
CA LEU A 173 3.15 5.08 8.79
C LEU A 173 4.36 5.92 8.37
N LEU A 174 4.92 5.63 7.20
CA LEU A 174 6.11 6.34 6.70
C LEU A 174 5.76 7.46 5.72
N LEU A 175 4.73 7.28 4.89
CA LEU A 175 4.50 8.10 3.69
C LEU A 175 4.45 9.61 3.94
N PRO A 176 3.73 10.14 4.95
CA PRO A 176 3.69 11.59 5.19
C PRO A 176 5.08 12.19 5.41
N LEU A 177 5.96 11.51 6.16
CA LEU A 177 7.36 11.94 6.35
C LEU A 177 8.14 11.86 5.04
N LEU A 178 8.04 10.73 4.33
CA LEU A 178 8.78 10.52 3.07
C LEU A 178 8.43 11.60 2.05
N THR A 179 7.13 11.83 1.85
CA THR A 179 6.63 12.88 0.97
C THR A 179 7.11 14.25 1.44
N LEU A 180 6.98 14.58 2.73
CA LEU A 180 7.41 15.88 3.24
C LEU A 180 8.90 16.17 2.96
N MET A 181 9.77 15.15 3.06
CA MET A 181 11.21 15.29 2.85
C MET A 181 11.64 15.26 1.37
N GLU A 182 10.94 14.52 0.52
CA GLU A 182 11.35 14.30 -0.88
C GLU A 182 10.50 15.06 -1.90
N ARG A 183 9.49 15.81 -1.46
CA ARG A 183 8.54 16.46 -2.37
C ARG A 183 9.25 17.37 -3.39
N PRO A 184 9.16 17.08 -4.71
CA PRO A 184 9.54 18.04 -5.73
C PRO A 184 8.48 19.14 -5.84
N SER A 185 8.86 20.32 -6.32
CA SER A 185 7.97 21.50 -6.43
C SER A 185 6.74 21.31 -7.33
N ILE A 186 6.66 20.21 -8.09
CA ILE A 186 5.55 19.85 -8.98
C ILE A 186 5.26 18.36 -8.78
N THR A 187 4.14 18.03 -8.13
CA THR A 187 3.75 16.63 -7.86
C THR A 187 2.80 16.10 -8.93
N PRO A 188 3.05 14.89 -9.50
CA PRO A 188 2.06 14.18 -10.31
C PRO A 188 0.85 13.69 -9.49
N GLU A 189 1.07 13.46 -8.19
CA GLU A 189 0.09 12.90 -7.25
C GLU A 189 -0.62 14.00 -6.47
N GLY A 190 -1.46 14.78 -7.16
CA GLY A 190 -2.40 15.70 -6.51
C GLY A 190 -1.80 16.67 -5.49
N VAL A 191 -2.68 17.16 -4.63
CA VAL A 191 -2.37 18.08 -3.53
C VAL A 191 -2.41 17.28 -2.22
N GLU A 192 -1.43 17.48 -1.35
CA GLU A 192 -1.37 16.74 -0.08
C GLU A 192 -2.37 17.32 0.94
N LEU A 193 -2.75 16.51 1.91
CA LEU A 193 -3.74 16.90 2.91
C LEU A 193 -3.32 18.17 3.67
N TRP A 194 -2.04 18.31 4.01
CA TRP A 194 -1.53 19.48 4.72
C TRP A 194 -1.42 20.76 3.88
N GLU A 195 -1.65 20.69 2.56
CA GLU A 195 -1.69 21.89 1.71
C GLU A 195 -3.11 22.41 1.49
N THR A 196 -4.12 21.54 1.63
CA THR A 196 -5.53 21.89 1.46
C THR A 196 -6.27 22.12 2.78
N SER A 197 -5.71 21.63 3.88
CA SER A 197 -6.31 21.72 5.21
C SER A 197 -5.92 23.00 5.93
N ASP A 198 -6.89 23.63 6.60
CA ASP A 198 -6.64 24.75 7.52
C ASP A 198 -5.71 24.37 8.70
N GLN A 199 -5.58 23.07 8.98
CA GLN A 199 -4.68 22.52 10.02
C GLN A 199 -3.35 21.99 9.43
N GLY A 200 -2.94 22.45 8.25
CA GLY A 200 -1.79 21.93 7.53
C GLY A 200 -0.49 21.88 8.36
N CYS A 201 -0.14 22.97 9.03
CA CYS A 201 1.05 23.04 9.89
C CYS A 201 0.98 22.05 11.07
N ASP A 202 -0.20 21.89 11.69
CA ASP A 202 -0.38 20.96 12.81
C ASP A 202 -0.23 19.52 12.35
N ILE A 203 -0.78 19.18 11.17
CA ILE A 203 -0.63 17.86 10.56
C ILE A 203 0.85 17.57 10.30
N MET A 204 1.57 18.52 9.69
CA MET A 204 3.01 18.38 9.44
C MET A 204 3.80 18.18 10.73
N LEU A 205 3.51 18.97 11.77
CA LEU A 205 4.20 18.87 13.06
C LEU A 205 3.97 17.50 13.71
N ARG A 206 2.73 16.99 13.73
CA ARG A 206 2.44 15.64 14.27
C ARG A 206 3.22 14.55 13.55
N HIS A 207 3.34 14.63 12.22
CA HIS A 207 4.11 13.64 11.45
C HIS A 207 5.61 13.73 11.71
N LEU A 208 6.16 14.94 11.88
CA LEU A 208 7.57 15.14 12.25
C LEU A 208 7.87 14.65 13.68
N GLU A 209 6.99 14.93 14.63
CA GLU A 209 7.10 14.42 16.00
C GLU A 209 7.01 12.89 16.04
N SER A 210 6.04 12.30 15.32
CA SER A 210 5.90 10.86 15.16
C SER A 210 7.15 10.24 14.54
N ALA A 211 7.73 10.85 13.50
CA ALA A 211 8.97 10.39 12.88
C ALA A 211 10.15 10.37 13.86
N ARG A 212 10.25 11.38 14.73
CA ARG A 212 11.28 11.42 15.78
C ARG A 212 11.10 10.26 16.77
N GLU A 213 9.88 10.00 17.21
CA GLU A 213 9.57 8.87 18.11
C GLU A 213 9.85 7.52 17.43
N VAL A 214 9.51 7.37 16.15
CA VAL A 214 9.80 6.17 15.35
C VAL A 214 11.30 5.90 15.27
N ALA A 215 12.10 6.93 14.98
CA ALA A 215 13.55 6.80 14.91
C ALA A 215 14.15 6.43 16.28
N HIS A 216 13.70 7.08 17.35
CA HIS A 216 14.17 6.77 18.71
C HIS A 216 13.82 5.33 19.14
N ASN A 217 12.66 4.84 18.74
CA ASN A 217 12.13 3.52 19.14
C ASN A 217 12.33 2.42 18.07
N ALA A 218 13.20 2.62 17.08
CA ALA A 218 13.34 1.72 15.92
C ALA A 218 13.60 0.24 16.28
N GLN A 219 14.33 -0.02 17.38
CA GLN A 219 14.59 -1.38 17.87
C GLN A 219 13.31 -2.08 18.38
N SER A 220 12.36 -1.33 18.92
CA SER A 220 11.06 -1.86 19.38
C SER A 220 10.24 -2.38 18.21
N TYR A 221 10.19 -1.65 17.09
CA TYR A 221 9.55 -2.10 15.85
C TYR A 221 10.22 -3.39 15.32
N THR A 222 11.55 -3.43 15.35
CA THR A 222 12.33 -4.61 14.95
C THR A 222 11.98 -5.85 15.78
N ALA A 223 11.96 -5.71 17.11
CA ALA A 223 11.62 -6.81 18.01
C ALA A 223 10.17 -7.31 17.81
N LYS A 224 9.22 -6.38 17.62
CA LYS A 224 7.82 -6.74 17.31
C LYS A 224 7.70 -7.48 15.98
N ALA A 225 8.36 -6.98 14.93
CA ALA A 225 8.38 -7.63 13.61
C ALA A 225 8.96 -9.05 13.71
N GLN A 226 10.13 -9.21 14.34
CA GLN A 226 10.75 -10.52 14.52
C GLN A 226 9.84 -11.50 15.27
N LYS A 227 9.14 -11.05 16.32
CA LYS A 227 8.19 -11.89 17.06
C LYS A 227 7.06 -12.43 16.16
N ILE A 228 6.52 -11.60 15.26
CA ILE A 228 5.46 -12.03 14.34
C ILE A 228 5.99 -12.97 13.24
N LEU A 229 7.24 -12.77 12.82
CA LEU A 229 7.85 -13.47 11.69
C LEU A 229 8.53 -14.81 12.08
N GLN A 230 8.70 -15.12 13.37
CA GLN A 230 9.46 -16.28 13.86
C GLN A 230 8.82 -17.66 13.60
N GLU A 231 7.52 -17.74 13.30
CA GLU A 231 6.77 -19.01 13.33
C GLU A 231 6.22 -19.47 11.97
N LEU A 232 6.81 -19.04 10.85
CA LEU A 232 6.22 -19.25 9.52
C LEU A 232 7.14 -19.96 8.54
N THR A 233 6.56 -20.93 7.83
CA THR A 233 7.10 -21.42 6.55
C THR A 233 6.82 -20.39 5.48
N TRP A 234 7.86 -19.88 4.84
CA TRP A 234 7.76 -18.87 3.79
C TRP A 234 7.58 -19.52 2.42
N ASP A 235 6.63 -19.01 1.65
CA ASP A 235 6.52 -19.32 0.22
C ASP A 235 7.36 -18.32 -0.57
N GLU A 236 8.48 -18.79 -1.12
CA GLU A 236 9.44 -17.98 -1.89
C GLU A 236 8.81 -17.40 -3.16
N ASP A 237 7.89 -18.12 -3.82
CA ASP A 237 7.20 -17.59 -5.00
C ASP A 237 6.31 -16.40 -4.58
N LEU A 238 5.67 -16.48 -3.40
CA LEU A 238 4.83 -15.41 -2.90
C LEU A 238 5.66 -14.20 -2.45
N LEU A 239 6.80 -14.42 -1.82
CA LEU A 239 7.75 -13.36 -1.49
C LEU A 239 8.27 -12.67 -2.76
N GLU A 240 8.55 -13.41 -3.83
CA GLU A 240 8.96 -12.84 -5.12
C GLU A 240 7.88 -11.92 -5.69
N VAL A 241 6.59 -12.33 -5.63
CA VAL A 241 5.46 -11.48 -6.07
C VAL A 241 5.37 -10.16 -5.29
N PHE A 242 5.83 -10.15 -4.03
CA PHE A 242 5.86 -8.93 -3.20
C PHE A 242 7.13 -8.11 -3.34
N LYS A 243 8.11 -8.51 -4.16
CA LYS A 243 9.26 -7.65 -4.46
C LYS A 243 8.85 -6.51 -5.40
N THR A 244 9.30 -5.30 -5.09
CA THR A 244 8.99 -4.11 -5.91
C THR A 244 9.49 -4.28 -7.34
N ASP A 245 10.68 -4.86 -7.54
CA ASP A 245 11.24 -5.13 -8.87
C ASP A 245 10.37 -6.07 -9.70
N PHE A 246 9.80 -7.11 -9.07
CA PHE A 246 8.88 -8.02 -9.72
C PHE A 246 7.61 -7.27 -10.15
N GLN A 247 7.01 -6.50 -9.24
CA GLN A 247 5.80 -5.72 -9.51
C GLN A 247 6.04 -4.67 -10.61
N LEU A 248 7.19 -3.99 -10.59
CA LEU A 248 7.60 -3.05 -11.64
C LEU A 248 7.64 -3.72 -13.01
N ARG A 249 8.29 -4.89 -13.10
CA ARG A 249 8.36 -5.65 -14.35
C ARG A 249 7.01 -6.22 -14.77
N LEU A 250 6.17 -6.62 -13.82
CA LEU A 250 4.82 -7.13 -14.08
C LEU A 250 3.93 -6.05 -14.71
N LEU A 251 4.00 -4.83 -14.17
CA LEU A 251 3.14 -3.71 -14.57
C LEU A 251 3.67 -3.02 -15.85
N TRP A 252 4.96 -2.67 -15.88
CA TRP A 252 5.52 -1.87 -16.98
C TRP A 252 6.37 -2.67 -17.98
N GLY A 253 6.63 -3.95 -17.73
CA GLY A 253 7.54 -4.76 -18.53
C GLY A 253 9.02 -4.41 -18.29
N SER A 254 9.94 -5.23 -18.80
CA SER A 254 11.38 -5.06 -18.57
C SER A 254 11.94 -3.71 -19.03
N ARG A 255 11.46 -3.20 -20.17
CA ARG A 255 11.87 -1.89 -20.72
C ARG A 255 11.11 -0.72 -20.09
N GLY A 256 9.85 -0.92 -19.72
CA GLY A 256 9.03 0.15 -19.15
C GLY A 256 9.35 0.41 -17.68
N ALA A 257 9.85 -0.59 -16.94
CA ALA A 257 10.21 -0.46 -15.53
C ALA A 257 11.33 0.56 -15.28
N SER A 258 12.23 0.79 -16.25
CA SER A 258 13.31 1.79 -16.14
C SER A 258 12.92 3.20 -16.60
N VAL A 259 11.66 3.40 -17.02
CA VAL A 259 11.17 4.72 -17.42
C VAL A 259 10.91 5.59 -16.18
N ASN A 260 10.99 6.91 -16.35
CA ASN A 260 10.72 7.87 -15.28
C ASN A 260 9.37 7.59 -14.60
N GLN A 261 9.37 7.77 -13.28
CA GLN A 261 8.25 7.45 -12.40
C GLN A 261 6.95 8.18 -12.80
N SER A 262 7.04 9.48 -13.10
CA SER A 262 5.89 10.29 -13.53
C SER A 262 5.20 9.71 -14.76
N ASP A 263 5.98 9.28 -15.76
CA ASP A 263 5.44 8.78 -17.03
C ASP A 263 4.82 7.39 -16.84
N ARG A 264 5.46 6.56 -16.01
CA ARG A 264 4.95 5.25 -15.60
C ARG A 264 3.58 5.38 -14.93
N TYR A 265 3.43 6.32 -14.00
CA TYR A 265 2.20 6.52 -13.24
C TYR A 265 1.10 7.15 -14.08
N ASN A 266 1.42 8.17 -14.88
CA ASN A 266 0.48 8.78 -15.82
C ASN A 266 -0.09 7.76 -16.81
N LYS A 267 0.78 6.90 -17.37
CA LYS A 267 0.35 5.82 -18.25
C LYS A 267 -0.59 4.84 -17.55
N PHE A 268 -0.29 4.45 -16.32
CA PHE A 268 -1.15 3.52 -15.59
C PHE A 268 -2.48 4.15 -15.19
N ASN A 269 -2.51 5.44 -14.84
CA ASN A 269 -3.77 6.15 -14.61
C ASN A 269 -4.71 6.03 -15.84
N LEU A 270 -4.18 6.24 -17.05
CA LEU A 270 -4.94 6.04 -18.29
C LEU A 270 -5.42 4.59 -18.48
N ILE A 271 -4.56 3.60 -18.20
CA ILE A 271 -4.90 2.18 -18.29
C ILE A 271 -6.01 1.81 -17.31
N LEU A 272 -5.88 2.19 -16.03
CA LEU A 272 -6.87 1.91 -14.99
C LEU A 272 -8.21 2.57 -15.33
N ASN A 273 -8.20 3.79 -15.86
CA ASN A 273 -9.41 4.47 -16.34
C ASN A 273 -10.10 3.69 -17.46
N ALA A 274 -9.34 3.20 -18.44
CA ALA A 274 -9.87 2.41 -19.54
C ALA A 274 -10.44 1.07 -19.06
N LEU A 275 -9.74 0.37 -18.17
CA LEU A 275 -10.20 -0.91 -17.60
C LEU A 275 -11.46 -0.73 -16.75
N SER A 276 -11.48 0.27 -15.88
CA SER A 276 -12.64 0.58 -15.03
C SER A 276 -13.90 0.88 -15.87
N ARG A 277 -13.78 1.73 -16.90
CA ARG A 277 -14.89 2.02 -17.83
C ARG A 277 -15.32 0.81 -18.65
N LYS A 278 -14.39 -0.09 -18.98
CA LYS A 278 -14.69 -1.31 -19.71
C LYS A 278 -15.47 -2.31 -18.84
N LEU A 279 -15.10 -2.43 -17.57
CA LEU A 279 -15.78 -3.33 -16.63
C LEU A 279 -17.17 -2.82 -16.26
N GLU A 280 -17.29 -1.54 -15.93
CA GLU A 280 -18.56 -0.92 -15.55
C GLU A 280 -18.73 0.41 -16.30
N PRO A 281 -19.33 0.38 -17.51
CA PRO A 281 -19.57 1.56 -18.32
C PRO A 281 -20.42 2.59 -17.57
N PRO A 282 -20.14 3.90 -17.73
CA PRO A 282 -21.02 4.92 -17.18
C PRO A 282 -22.43 4.77 -17.78
N LEU A 283 -23.45 5.00 -16.97
CA LEU A 283 -24.84 5.02 -17.43
C LEU A 283 -24.92 5.96 -18.64
N LYS A 284 -25.38 5.45 -19.79
CA LYS A 284 -25.68 6.29 -20.94
C LYS A 284 -26.78 7.25 -20.48
N THR A 285 -26.47 8.53 -20.35
CA THR A 285 -27.49 9.56 -20.17
C THR A 285 -28.40 9.46 -21.40
N GLN A 286 -29.58 8.87 -21.23
CA GLN A 286 -30.63 9.00 -22.23
C GLN A 286 -30.92 10.49 -22.31
N THR A 287 -30.43 11.10 -23.38
CA THR A 287 -30.87 12.42 -23.80
C THR A 287 -32.35 12.23 -24.12
N LEU A 288 -33.21 12.58 -23.17
CA LEU A 288 -34.63 12.77 -23.42
C LEU A 288 -34.70 13.92 -24.43
N ILE A 289 -34.90 13.56 -25.70
CA ILE A 289 -35.35 14.47 -26.76
C ILE A 289 -36.88 14.43 -26.73
#